data_AF-A0A846C361-F1
#
_entry.id   AF-A0A846C361-F1
#
_cell.length_a   1.000
_cell.length_b   1.000
_cell.length_c   1.000
_cell.angle_alpha   90.00
_cell.angle_beta   90.00
_cell.angle_gamma   90.00
#
_symmetry.space_group_name_H-M   'P 1'
#
loop_
_entity.id
_entity.type
_entity.pdbx_description
1 polymer ?
#
loop_
_entity_poly.entity_id
_entity_poly.type
_entity_poly.pdbx_seq_one_letter_code
_entity_poly.pdbx_strand_id
1 'polypeptide(L)'
;MSSNHTTSNLTSWQQEADVYLKKGNYQKAASLYEQAINTDPSHKSNYWQLGLILLLQGKEEEAQTTWLLGMADGELEEVEQWTEELVQILTTEANRQATTEDYSVAWAIRQHIREIHPTDIHNLLHLIYLSIGLENYTADQLTEYEIITQLENSKIEELDQDLLLHLLNKL
;
A
#
# COMPACT_ATOMS: atom_id res chain seq x y z
N MET A 1 16.96 -16.20 -24.02
CA MET A 1 16.47 -15.26 -25.06
C MET A 1 14.99 -15.54 -25.20
N SER A 2 14.05 -14.72 -24.74
CA SER A 2 14.11 -13.29 -24.44
C SER A 2 13.16 -12.98 -23.28
N SER A 3 13.61 -12.07 -22.44
CA SER A 3 12.83 -11.35 -21.44
C SER A 3 11.75 -10.52 -22.13
N ASN A 4 10.49 -10.92 -21.93
CA ASN A 4 9.35 -10.08 -22.23
C ASN A 4 8.87 -9.47 -20.91
N HIS A 5 9.31 -8.24 -20.64
CA HIS A 5 8.57 -7.36 -19.76
C HIS A 5 7.20 -7.10 -20.41
N THR A 6 6.19 -7.85 -20.00
CA THR A 6 4.80 -7.56 -20.37
C THR A 6 4.40 -6.28 -19.66
N THR A 7 4.38 -5.18 -20.40
CA THR A 7 3.47 -4.08 -20.11
C THR A 7 2.07 -4.69 -19.98
N SER A 8 1.54 -4.74 -18.76
CA SER A 8 0.17 -5.19 -18.49
C SER A 8 -0.78 -4.37 -19.36
N ASN A 9 -1.39 -5.03 -20.34
CA ASN A 9 -2.38 -4.39 -21.19
C ASN A 9 -3.66 -4.30 -20.37
N LEU A 10 -3.83 -3.21 -19.63
CA LEU A 10 -5.00 -2.97 -18.80
C LEU A 10 -6.27 -3.12 -19.65
N THR A 11 -7.24 -3.88 -19.14
CA THR A 11 -8.56 -3.97 -19.76
C THR A 11 -9.23 -2.60 -19.81
N SER A 12 -10.17 -2.41 -20.74
CA SER A 12 -10.88 -1.13 -20.89
C SER A 12 -11.55 -0.68 -19.59
N TRP A 13 -12.06 -1.61 -18.78
CA TRP A 13 -12.73 -1.28 -17.53
C TRP A 13 -11.73 -0.92 -16.42
N GLN A 14 -10.53 -1.52 -16.40
CA GLN A 14 -9.47 -1.13 -15.45
C GLN A 14 -8.99 0.30 -15.72
N GLN A 15 -8.81 0.66 -16.99
CA GLN A 15 -8.47 2.03 -17.37
C GLN A 15 -9.57 3.02 -16.94
N GLU A 16 -10.84 2.63 -17.07
CA GLU A 16 -11.97 3.44 -16.61
C GLU A 16 -11.97 3.58 -15.08
N ALA A 17 -11.73 2.49 -14.34
CA ALA A 17 -11.62 2.51 -12.89
C ALA A 17 -10.49 3.42 -12.40
N ASP A 18 -9.31 3.36 -13.03
CA ASP A 18 -8.18 4.24 -12.75
C ASP A 18 -8.52 5.73 -12.98
N VAL A 19 -9.28 6.02 -14.03
CA VAL A 19 -9.75 7.39 -14.31
C VAL A 19 -10.72 7.85 -13.22
N TYR A 20 -11.63 7.00 -12.75
CA TYR A 20 -12.52 7.33 -11.64
C TYR A 20 -11.77 7.52 -10.33
N LEU A 21 -10.81 6.64 -10.04
CA LEU A 21 -9.93 6.70 -8.88
C LEU A 21 -9.19 8.05 -8.81
N LYS A 22 -8.50 8.43 -9.90
CA LYS A 22 -7.76 9.70 -9.98
C LYS A 22 -8.65 10.94 -9.90
N LYS A 23 -9.93 10.82 -10.23
CA LYS A 23 -10.93 11.89 -10.10
C LYS A 23 -11.61 11.92 -8.73
N GLY A 24 -11.23 11.03 -7.80
CA GLY A 24 -11.88 10.90 -6.50
C GLY A 24 -13.28 10.28 -6.56
N ASN A 25 -13.69 9.73 -7.72
CA ASN A 25 -14.98 9.06 -7.86
C ASN A 25 -14.88 7.59 -7.45
N TYR A 26 -14.57 7.37 -6.18
CA TYR A 26 -14.29 6.06 -5.64
C TYR A 26 -15.49 5.10 -5.77
N GLN A 27 -16.72 5.60 -5.71
CA GLN A 27 -17.91 4.76 -5.84
C GLN A 27 -18.00 4.07 -7.20
N LYS A 28 -17.72 4.80 -8.29
CA LYS A 28 -17.73 4.20 -9.64
C LYS A 28 -16.55 3.27 -9.85
N ALA A 29 -15.37 3.60 -9.32
CA ALA A 29 -14.21 2.72 -9.38
C ALA A 29 -14.48 1.39 -8.64
N ALA A 30 -15.05 1.45 -7.43
CA ALA A 30 -15.41 0.28 -6.63
C ALA A 30 -16.38 -0.64 -7.40
N SER A 31 -17.45 -0.09 -7.98
CA SER A 31 -18.42 -0.88 -8.73
C SER A 31 -17.85 -1.61 -9.95
N LEU A 32 -16.78 -1.10 -10.55
CA LEU A 32 -16.09 -1.80 -11.65
C LEU A 32 -15.29 -3.00 -11.13
N TYR A 33 -14.57 -2.84 -10.01
CA TYR A 33 -13.83 -3.93 -9.39
C TYR A 33 -14.74 -4.99 -8.76
N GLU A 34 -15.89 -4.61 -8.18
CA GLU A 34 -16.92 -5.54 -7.71
C GLU A 34 -17.45 -6.41 -8.87
N GLN A 35 -17.73 -5.81 -10.03
CA GLN A 35 -18.13 -6.56 -11.22
C GLN A 35 -17.03 -7.49 -11.73
N ALA A 36 -15.78 -7.02 -11.69
CA ALA A 36 -14.62 -7.82 -12.08
C ALA A 36 -14.44 -9.04 -11.18
N ILE A 37 -14.56 -8.87 -9.85
CA ILE A 37 -14.53 -9.96 -8.87
C ILE A 37 -15.66 -10.95 -9.11
N ASN A 38 -16.89 -10.48 -9.37
CA ASN A 38 -18.03 -11.36 -9.65
C ASN A 38 -17.85 -12.18 -10.94
N THR A 39 -17.12 -11.62 -11.91
CA THR A 39 -16.85 -12.30 -13.19
C THR A 39 -15.69 -13.28 -13.06
N ASP A 40 -14.65 -12.89 -12.32
CA ASP A 40 -13.46 -13.71 -12.09
C ASP A 40 -12.93 -13.53 -10.66
N PRO A 41 -13.42 -14.36 -9.72
CA PRO A 41 -12.99 -14.31 -8.32
C PRO A 41 -11.54 -14.75 -8.10
N SER A 42 -10.87 -15.33 -9.10
CA SER A 42 -9.50 -15.83 -8.93
C SER A 42 -8.44 -14.72 -9.08
N HIS A 43 -8.80 -13.59 -9.69
CA HIS A 43 -7.88 -12.49 -9.96
C HIS A 43 -7.67 -11.61 -8.72
N LYS A 44 -6.65 -11.93 -7.92
CA LYS A 44 -6.32 -11.27 -6.64
C LYS A 44 -6.13 -9.75 -6.75
N SER A 45 -5.56 -9.28 -7.87
CA SER A 45 -5.39 -7.85 -8.14
C SER A 45 -6.69 -7.05 -8.07
N ASN A 46 -7.84 -7.65 -8.38
CA ASN A 46 -9.13 -6.97 -8.26
C ASN A 46 -9.50 -6.70 -6.79
N TYR A 47 -9.16 -7.61 -5.87
CA TYR A 47 -9.38 -7.44 -4.43
C TYR A 47 -8.46 -6.37 -3.84
N TRP A 48 -7.18 -6.33 -4.26
CA TRP A 48 -6.24 -5.28 -3.83
C TRP A 48 -6.76 -3.89 -4.18
N GLN A 49 -7.16 -3.71 -5.44
CA GLN A 49 -7.65 -2.44 -5.95
C GLN A 49 -8.99 -2.06 -5.32
N LEU A 50 -9.93 -3.00 -5.16
CA LEU A 50 -11.18 -2.73 -4.45
C LEU A 50 -10.93 -2.31 -3.00
N GLY A 51 -10.07 -3.04 -2.27
CA GLY A 51 -9.76 -2.68 -0.89
C GLY A 51 -9.06 -1.32 -0.78
N LEU A 52 -8.15 -0.98 -1.69
CA LEU A 52 -7.57 0.36 -1.77
C LEU A 52 -8.64 1.44 -2.00
N ILE A 53 -9.57 1.20 -2.92
CA ILE A 53 -10.66 2.15 -3.20
C ILE A 53 -11.57 2.31 -1.98
N LEU A 54 -11.90 1.23 -1.28
CA LEU A 54 -12.70 1.26 -0.05
C LEU A 54 -11.98 2.02 1.06
N LEU A 55 -10.67 1.83 1.21
CA LEU A 55 -9.85 2.59 2.15
C LEU A 55 -9.89 4.09 1.82
N LEU A 56 -9.77 4.47 0.54
CA LEU A 56 -9.88 5.88 0.11
C LEU A 56 -11.30 6.46 0.30
N GLN A 57 -12.32 5.62 0.46
CA GLN A 57 -13.67 6.03 0.87
C GLN A 57 -13.82 6.19 2.39
N GLY A 58 -12.78 5.90 3.18
CA GLY A 58 -12.82 5.86 4.64
C GLY A 58 -13.48 4.59 5.20
N LYS A 59 -13.65 3.55 4.38
CA LYS A 59 -14.25 2.26 4.75
C LYS A 59 -13.18 1.23 5.08
N GLU A 60 -12.48 1.48 6.18
CA GLU A 60 -11.31 0.73 6.61
C GLU A 60 -11.58 -0.76 6.85
N GLU A 61 -12.65 -1.07 7.58
CA GLU A 61 -13.05 -2.46 7.88
C GLU A 61 -13.41 -3.25 6.60
N GLU A 62 -14.10 -2.59 5.65
CA GLU A 62 -14.45 -3.20 4.36
C GLU A 62 -13.20 -3.45 3.51
N ALA A 63 -12.21 -2.54 3.54
CA ALA A 63 -10.94 -2.70 2.84
C ALA A 63 -10.16 -3.91 3.35
N GLN A 64 -9.95 -4.01 4.67
CA GLN A 64 -9.25 -5.13 5.30
C GLN A 64 -9.96 -6.46 5.02
N THR A 65 -11.29 -6.49 5.15
CA THR A 65 -12.10 -7.68 4.84
C THR A 65 -11.94 -8.09 3.38
N THR A 66 -11.89 -7.12 2.46
CA THR A 66 -11.71 -7.41 1.02
C THR A 66 -10.35 -8.02 0.72
N TRP A 67 -9.27 -7.53 1.33
CA TRP A 67 -7.93 -8.12 1.17
C TRP A 67 -7.86 -9.53 1.76
N LEU A 68 -8.41 -9.72 2.97
CA LEU A 68 -8.48 -11.03 3.61
C LEU A 68 -9.27 -12.04 2.75
N LEU A 69 -10.40 -11.62 2.18
CA LEU A 69 -11.18 -12.46 1.28
C LEU A 69 -10.38 -12.87 0.04
N GLY A 70 -9.58 -11.95 -0.52
CA GLY A 70 -8.67 -12.23 -1.62
C GLY A 70 -7.64 -13.31 -1.27
N MET A 71 -7.14 -13.32 -0.02
CA MET A 71 -6.11 -14.24 0.45
C MET A 71 -6.65 -15.56 1.04
N ALA A 72 -7.96 -15.66 1.29
CA ALA A 72 -8.55 -16.69 2.14
C ALA A 72 -8.24 -18.16 1.73
N ASP A 73 -8.07 -18.39 0.42
CA ASP A 73 -7.84 -19.73 -0.14
C ASP A 73 -6.36 -20.00 -0.47
N GLY A 74 -5.43 -19.12 -0.08
CA GLY A 74 -4.01 -19.26 -0.40
C GLY A 74 -3.24 -20.16 0.56
N GLU A 75 -2.29 -20.91 0.02
CA GLU A 75 -1.23 -21.51 0.81
C GLU A 75 -0.21 -20.46 1.27
N LEU A 76 0.63 -20.79 2.25
CA LEU A 76 1.56 -19.83 2.88
C LEU A 76 2.41 -19.06 1.84
N GLU A 77 3.01 -19.77 0.89
CA GLU A 77 3.88 -19.19 -0.14
C GLU A 77 3.12 -18.26 -1.09
N GLU A 78 1.85 -18.57 -1.38
CA GLU A 78 0.99 -17.72 -2.20
C GLU A 78 0.58 -16.46 -1.43
N VAL A 79 0.23 -16.60 -0.15
CA VAL A 79 -0.14 -15.48 0.71
C VAL A 79 1.02 -14.52 0.90
N GLU A 80 2.27 -15.02 1.04
CA GLU A 80 3.47 -14.19 1.06
C GLU A 80 3.61 -13.38 -0.24
N GLN A 81 3.51 -14.03 -1.40
CA GLN A 81 3.59 -13.33 -2.68
C GLN A 81 2.46 -12.28 -2.84
N TRP A 82 1.24 -12.64 -2.47
CA TRP A 82 0.07 -11.77 -2.55
C TRP A 82 0.15 -10.58 -1.60
N THR A 83 0.78 -10.77 -0.44
CA THR A 83 1.08 -9.71 0.51
C THR A 83 2.02 -8.69 -0.12
N GLU A 84 3.09 -9.13 -0.77
CA GLU A 84 4.01 -8.24 -1.49
C GLU A 84 3.30 -7.48 -2.63
N GLU A 85 2.44 -8.15 -3.40
CA GLU A 85 1.65 -7.50 -4.45
C GLU A 85 0.71 -6.41 -3.90
N LEU A 86 0.03 -6.69 -2.79
CA LEU A 86 -0.82 -5.72 -2.10
C LEU A 86 0.00 -4.54 -1.59
N VAL A 87 1.10 -4.80 -0.86
CA VAL A 87 1.99 -3.76 -0.32
C VAL A 87 2.54 -2.87 -1.44
N GLN A 88 2.89 -3.44 -2.60
CA GLN A 88 3.34 -2.66 -3.75
C GLN A 88 2.25 -1.72 -4.29
N ILE A 89 1.00 -2.17 -4.37
CA ILE A 89 -0.14 -1.33 -4.79
C ILE A 89 -0.38 -0.20 -3.79
N LEU A 90 -0.44 -0.53 -2.49
CA LEU A 90 -0.64 0.46 -1.43
C LEU A 90 0.49 1.48 -1.37
N THR A 91 1.74 1.04 -1.50
CA THR A 91 2.93 1.91 -1.53
C THR A 91 2.87 2.87 -2.72
N THR A 92 2.47 2.38 -3.89
CA THR A 92 2.32 3.20 -5.10
C THR A 92 1.29 4.32 -4.87
N GLU A 93 0.15 4.00 -4.28
CA GLU A 93 -0.89 4.99 -4.00
C GLU A 93 -0.50 5.93 -2.86
N ALA A 94 0.13 5.45 -1.78
CA ALA A 94 0.64 6.30 -0.71
C ALA A 94 1.64 7.34 -1.23
N ASN A 95 2.55 6.92 -2.13
CA ASN A 95 3.49 7.83 -2.80
C ASN A 95 2.79 8.84 -3.71
N ARG A 96 1.75 8.41 -4.44
CA ARG A 96 0.93 9.30 -5.27
C ARG A 96 0.25 10.38 -4.42
N GLN A 97 -0.35 9.98 -3.30
CA GLN A 97 -1.04 10.89 -2.38
C GLN A 97 -0.07 11.88 -1.73
N ALA A 98 1.11 11.41 -1.31
CA ALA A 98 2.17 12.30 -0.80
C ALA A 98 2.65 13.30 -1.86
N THR A 99 2.74 12.89 -3.14
CA THR A 99 3.11 13.79 -4.25
C THR A 99 2.05 14.87 -4.50
N THR A 100 0.78 14.57 -4.21
CA THR A 100 -0.32 15.53 -4.26
C THR A 100 -0.54 16.28 -2.95
N GLU A 101 0.41 16.19 -2.00
CA GLU A 101 0.38 16.81 -0.67
C GLU A 101 -0.79 16.35 0.22
N ASP A 102 -1.45 15.24 -0.12
CA ASP A 102 -2.45 14.60 0.74
C ASP A 102 -1.76 13.65 1.72
N TYR A 103 -1.01 14.26 2.64
CA TYR A 103 -0.19 13.53 3.61
C TYR A 103 -1.04 12.72 4.59
N SER A 104 -2.26 13.17 4.92
CA SER A 104 -3.20 12.43 5.76
C SER A 104 -3.58 11.08 5.16
N VAL A 105 -3.96 11.06 3.87
CA VAL A 105 -4.33 9.82 3.19
C VAL A 105 -3.09 8.95 2.98
N ALA A 106 -1.96 9.54 2.58
CA ALA A 106 -0.71 8.80 2.44
C ALA A 106 -0.31 8.11 3.76
N TRP A 107 -0.45 8.81 4.89
CA TRP A 107 -0.15 8.27 6.22
C TRP A 107 -1.10 7.12 6.59
N ALA A 108 -2.40 7.27 6.35
CA ALA A 108 -3.39 6.22 6.63
C ALA A 108 -3.10 4.94 5.82
N ILE A 109 -2.77 5.07 4.53
CA ILE A 109 -2.38 3.91 3.71
C ILE A 109 -1.14 3.23 4.28
N ARG A 110 -0.13 3.99 4.70
CA ARG A 110 1.10 3.44 5.28
C ARG A 110 0.90 2.78 6.64
N GLN A 111 -0.06 3.23 7.44
CA GLN A 111 -0.47 2.54 8.67
C GLN A 111 -1.00 1.13 8.37
N HIS A 112 -1.82 0.99 7.32
CA HIS A 112 -2.27 -0.34 6.90
C HIS A 112 -1.16 -1.20 6.33
N ILE A 113 -0.23 -0.63 5.57
CA ILE A 113 0.95 -1.39 5.11
C ILE A 113 1.73 -1.93 6.32
N ARG A 114 1.89 -1.14 7.41
CA ARG A 114 2.54 -1.62 8.64
C ARG A 114 1.76 -2.76 9.29
N GLU A 115 0.43 -2.72 9.29
CA GLU A 115 -0.38 -3.82 9.85
C GLU A 115 -0.27 -5.11 9.02
N ILE A 116 -0.15 -4.98 7.69
CA ILE A 116 -0.04 -6.09 6.75
C ILE A 116 1.38 -6.67 6.73
N HIS A 117 2.39 -5.80 6.68
CA HIS A 117 3.80 -6.13 6.58
C HIS A 117 4.62 -5.31 7.61
N PRO A 118 4.62 -5.72 8.89
CA PRO A 118 5.17 -4.93 10.00
C PRO A 118 6.69 -4.77 9.99
N THR A 119 7.40 -5.59 9.22
CA THR A 119 8.87 -5.59 9.11
C THR A 119 9.40 -4.79 7.93
N ASP A 120 8.52 -4.20 7.10
CA ASP A 120 8.94 -3.37 5.96
C ASP A 120 9.54 -2.04 6.44
N ILE A 121 10.87 -2.01 6.55
CA ILE A 121 11.61 -0.83 7.01
C ILE A 121 11.36 0.40 6.12
N HIS A 122 11.19 0.23 4.81
CA HIS A 122 10.96 1.36 3.90
C HIS A 122 9.62 2.00 4.20
N ASN A 123 8.57 1.18 4.34
CA ASN A 123 7.27 1.69 4.74
C ASN A 123 7.31 2.37 6.11
N LEU A 124 7.97 1.76 7.09
CA LEU A 124 8.09 2.31 8.44
C LEU A 124 8.80 3.68 8.45
N LEU A 125 9.92 3.84 7.72
CA LEU A 125 10.63 5.11 7.64
C LEU A 125 9.77 6.20 7.00
N HIS A 126 9.06 5.89 5.92
CA HIS A 126 8.12 6.85 5.32
C HIS A 126 6.94 7.18 6.24
N LEU A 127 6.45 6.20 7.01
CA LEU A 127 5.37 6.41 7.96
C LEU A 127 5.80 7.40 9.06
N ILE A 128 6.99 7.22 9.64
CA ILE A 128 7.57 8.17 10.60
C ILE A 128 7.77 9.56 9.98
N TYR A 129 8.28 9.63 8.75
CA TYR A 129 8.45 10.90 8.04
C TYR A 129 7.12 11.66 7.90
N LEU A 130 6.06 10.98 7.46
CA LEU A 130 4.73 11.58 7.38
C LEU A 130 4.19 11.95 8.76
N SER A 131 4.44 11.12 9.78
CA SER A 131 4.01 11.43 11.15
C SER A 131 4.60 12.73 11.68
N ILE A 132 5.89 12.97 11.40
CA ILE A 132 6.56 14.23 11.75
C ILE A 132 5.93 15.40 10.97
N GLY A 133 5.69 15.23 9.67
CA GLY A 133 5.09 16.26 8.83
C GLY A 133 3.65 16.62 9.21
N LEU A 134 2.90 15.67 9.77
CA LEU A 134 1.53 15.85 10.26
C LEU A 134 1.45 16.26 11.74
N GLU A 135 2.59 16.50 12.40
CA GLU A 135 2.68 16.83 13.83
C GLU A 135 2.03 15.77 14.76
N ASN A 136 1.95 14.51 14.31
CA ASN A 136 1.39 13.39 15.09
C ASN A 136 2.47 12.40 15.58
N TYR A 137 3.75 12.70 15.32
CA TYR A 137 4.87 11.87 15.73
C TYR A 137 5.05 11.83 17.25
N THR A 138 5.32 10.63 17.78
CA THR A 138 5.77 10.43 19.16
C THR A 138 7.03 9.57 19.20
N ALA A 139 7.92 9.85 20.15
CA ALA A 139 9.18 9.09 20.29
C ALA A 139 8.94 7.58 20.50
N ASP A 140 7.82 7.22 21.12
CA ASP A 140 7.42 5.83 21.37
C ASP A 140 7.24 5.04 20.06
N GLN A 141 6.84 5.69 18.96
CA GLN A 141 6.67 5.03 17.65
C GLN A 141 7.95 4.35 17.14
N LEU A 142 9.14 4.91 17.44
CA LEU A 142 10.40 4.29 17.04
C LEU A 142 10.63 2.94 17.75
N THR A 143 10.15 2.85 18.99
CA THR A 143 10.27 1.65 19.83
C THR A 143 9.15 0.67 19.50
N GLU A 144 7.90 1.15 19.40
CA GLU A 144 6.73 0.34 19.05
C GLU A 144 6.87 -0.31 17.68
N TYR A 145 7.49 0.37 16.71
CA TYR A 145 7.68 -0.16 15.35
C TYR A 145 9.03 -0.86 15.20
N GLU A 146 9.76 -1.07 16.31
CA GLU A 146 11.06 -1.74 16.35
C GLU A 146 12.06 -1.25 15.28
N ILE A 147 12.05 0.06 14.98
CA ILE A 147 12.78 0.65 13.85
C ILE A 147 14.27 0.32 13.89
N ILE A 148 14.87 0.36 15.07
CA ILE A 148 16.30 0.04 15.26
C ILE A 148 16.57 -1.42 14.87
N THR A 149 15.75 -2.36 15.35
CA THR A 149 15.87 -3.78 15.01
C THR A 149 15.74 -4.00 13.51
N GLN A 150 14.77 -3.35 12.86
CA GLN A 150 14.57 -3.48 11.41
C GLN A 150 15.75 -2.88 10.62
N LEU A 151 16.32 -1.75 11.06
CA LEU A 151 17.52 -1.16 10.46
C LEU A 151 18.75 -2.06 10.61
N GLU A 152 18.94 -2.69 11.79
CA GLU A 152 20.05 -3.62 12.04
C GLU A 152 19.98 -4.87 11.16
N ASN A 153 18.77 -5.34 10.85
CA ASN A 153 18.53 -6.49 9.97
C ASN A 153 18.59 -6.13 8.48
N SER A 154 18.55 -4.84 8.14
CA SER A 154 18.55 -4.36 6.76
C SER A 154 19.95 -4.24 6.19
N LYS A 155 20.13 -4.53 4.90
CA LYS A 155 21.37 -4.20 4.21
C LYS A 155 21.38 -2.72 3.86
N ILE A 156 22.50 -2.04 4.18
CA ILE A 156 22.69 -0.60 3.90
C ILE A 156 22.48 -0.26 2.41
N GLU A 157 22.81 -1.17 1.50
CA GLU A 157 22.67 -0.99 0.05
C GLU A 157 21.20 -0.99 -0.42
N GLU A 158 20.30 -1.60 0.36
CA GLU A 158 18.87 -1.72 0.04
C GLU A 158 18.06 -0.57 0.67
N LEU A 159 18.65 0.22 1.58
CA LEU A 159 17.99 1.32 2.28
C LEU A 159 17.98 2.62 1.46
N ASP A 160 16.88 3.36 1.55
CA ASP A 160 16.84 4.76 1.12
C ASP A 160 17.60 5.63 2.14
N GLN A 161 18.90 5.80 1.88
CA GLN A 161 19.81 6.55 2.75
C GLN A 161 19.46 8.04 2.80
N ASP A 162 18.93 8.60 1.71
CA ASP A 162 18.53 10.00 1.65
C ASP A 162 17.34 10.21 2.58
N LEU A 163 16.29 9.38 2.50
CA LEU A 163 15.15 9.44 3.41
C LEU A 163 15.58 9.29 4.87
N LEU A 164 16.42 8.30 5.17
CA LEU A 164 16.90 8.06 6.53
C LEU A 164 17.65 9.28 7.09
N LEU A 165 18.55 9.88 6.31
CA LEU A 165 19.29 11.07 6.73
C LEU A 165 18.36 12.27 6.95
N HIS A 166 17.38 12.48 6.08
CA HIS A 166 16.38 13.54 6.23
C HIS A 166 15.54 13.35 7.50
N LEU A 167 15.17 12.11 7.81
CA LEU A 167 14.42 11.78 9.02
C LEU A 167 15.26 12.04 10.27
N LEU A 168 16.52 11.60 10.32
CA LEU A 168 17.43 11.84 11.44
C LEU A 168 17.66 13.32 11.75
N ASN A 169 17.60 14.19 10.72
CA ASN A 169 17.70 15.65 10.91
C ASN A 169 16.42 16.31 11.43
N LYS A 170 15.28 15.60 11.38
CA LYS A 170 13.96 16.09 11.81
C LYS A 170 13.55 15.61 13.21
N LEU A 171 14.16 14.53 13.69
CA LEU A 171 14.04 14.04 15.07
C LEU A 171 14.83 14.93 16.03
#